data_AF-A0A9D1Y5F8-F1
#
_entry.id   AF-A0A9D1Y5F8-F1
#
_cell.length_a   1.000
_cell.length_b   1.000
_cell.length_c   1.000
_cell.angle_alpha   90.00
_cell.angle_beta   90.00
_cell.angle_gamma   90.00
#
_symmetry.space_group_name_H-M   'P 1'
#
loop_
_entity.id
_entity.type
_entity.pdbx_description
1 polymer ?
#
loop_
_entity_poly.entity_id
_entity_poly.type
_entity_poly.pdbx_seq_one_letter_code
_entity_poly.pdbx_strand_id
1 'polypeptide(L)'
;MEINLTKEQLAEIAAAANAYVAAAKADPALAQLALDEIAQGVGQAMPAADSQWDAARWCAPMTQAAVLVRRAGFYPYYLARVMGCYIAAKADKGADLTLVVPQETGLRYEVELIREIIEACTNLWAGAPLVRDAKEVALMKAAYEKGYYYEKAYRGCAQCTLAALADVLGNRNDHLFRQANILAAGMGSFGDGACGGYSGGLLYLGNYAGRRIEHFDGDAEEKAMSMKLAEMLHTKFLNTYGTIICHGIHKDIFGRAFFLLDPEDKKAFEAAGAHKDDKCSAVVGIACAWVVEILLDTNFVKAE
;
A
#
# COMPACT_ATOMS: atom_id res chain seq x y z
N MET A 1 -9.23 12.92 -4.54
CA MET A 1 -9.98 13.54 -3.43
C MET A 1 -8.98 14.46 -2.77
N GLU A 2 -9.24 15.76 -2.73
CA GLU A 2 -8.26 16.73 -2.20
C GLU A 2 -8.24 16.71 -0.66
N ILE A 3 -7.04 16.82 -0.10
CA ILE A 3 -6.86 16.92 1.35
C ILE A 3 -7.16 18.37 1.77
N ASN A 4 -8.33 18.59 2.37
CA ASN A 4 -8.72 19.90 2.87
C ASN A 4 -8.30 20.06 4.34
N LEU A 5 -7.16 20.73 4.58
CA LEU A 5 -6.67 21.05 5.93
C LEU A 5 -6.61 22.57 6.14
N THR A 6 -7.03 23.03 7.32
CA THR A 6 -6.87 24.43 7.72
C THR A 6 -5.41 24.74 8.05
N LYS A 7 -5.07 26.03 8.13
CA LYS A 7 -3.73 26.47 8.55
C LYS A 7 -3.38 25.99 9.96
N GLU A 8 -4.37 25.97 10.85
CA GLU A 8 -4.23 25.48 12.22
C GLU A 8 -3.94 23.98 12.23
N GLN A 9 -4.69 23.18 11.46
CA GLN A 9 -4.47 21.74 11.35
C GLN A 9 -3.08 21.42 10.77
N LEU A 10 -2.65 22.15 9.74
CA LEU A 10 -1.30 22.01 9.18
C LEU A 10 -0.21 22.34 10.21
N ALA A 11 -0.42 23.38 11.03
CA ALA A 11 0.52 23.73 12.10
C ALA A 11 0.58 22.67 13.21
N GLU A 12 -0.55 22.09 13.60
CA GLU A 12 -0.62 20.98 14.55
C GLU A 12 0.11 19.73 14.05
N ILE A 13 -0.10 19.37 12.77
CA ILE A 13 0.59 18.26 12.13
C ILE A 13 2.10 18.50 12.06
N ALA A 14 2.53 19.71 11.68
CA ALA A 14 3.94 20.08 11.63
C ALA A 14 4.60 20.03 13.02
N ALA A 15 3.91 20.50 14.06
CA ALA A 15 4.40 20.39 15.43
C ALA A 15 4.53 18.93 15.88
N ALA A 16 3.53 18.09 15.58
CA ALA A 16 3.55 16.67 15.91
C ALA A 16 4.69 15.92 15.19
N ALA A 17 4.85 16.13 13.87
CA ALA A 17 5.88 15.48 13.08
C ALA A 17 7.30 15.76 13.63
N ASN A 18 7.59 17.03 13.93
CA ASN A 18 8.87 17.42 14.52
C ASN A 18 9.09 16.81 15.91
N ALA A 19 8.07 16.81 16.77
CA ALA A 19 8.15 16.23 18.10
C ALA A 19 8.41 14.71 18.05
N TYR A 20 7.77 14.01 17.12
CA TYR A 20 7.85 12.55 17.00
C TYR A 20 9.24 12.11 16.53
N VAL A 21 9.78 12.77 15.51
CA VAL A 21 11.14 12.53 15.01
C VAL A 21 12.19 12.86 16.06
N ALA A 22 12.02 13.98 16.79
CA ALA A 22 12.93 14.37 17.87
C ALA A 22 12.94 13.36 19.03
N ALA A 23 11.77 12.88 19.46
CA ALA A 23 11.65 11.89 20.53
C ALA A 23 12.35 10.57 20.19
N ALA A 24 12.31 10.16 18.93
CA ALA A 24 12.98 8.96 18.42
C ALA A 24 14.48 9.17 18.13
N LYS A 25 14.99 10.41 18.22
CA LYS A 25 16.33 10.79 17.73
C LYS A 25 16.58 10.37 16.27
N ALA A 26 15.52 10.39 15.46
CA ALA A 26 15.60 10.10 14.04
C ALA A 26 16.07 11.34 13.26
N ASP A 27 16.39 11.16 11.97
CA ASP A 27 16.80 12.25 11.09
C ASP A 27 15.71 13.34 11.01
N PRO A 28 16.01 14.60 11.40
CA PRO A 28 15.06 15.72 11.30
C PRO A 28 14.46 15.93 9.91
N ALA A 29 15.17 15.56 8.84
CA ALA A 29 14.67 15.66 7.46
C ALA A 29 13.39 14.84 7.22
N LEU A 30 13.18 13.76 7.98
CA LEU A 30 11.99 12.92 7.88
C LEU A 30 10.70 13.69 8.18
N ALA A 31 10.73 14.64 9.12
CA ALA A 31 9.56 15.46 9.43
C ALA A 31 9.17 16.33 8.22
N GLN A 32 10.15 16.92 7.54
CA GLN A 32 9.90 17.72 6.35
C GLN A 32 9.37 16.87 5.19
N LEU A 33 9.95 15.69 4.94
CA LEU A 33 9.48 14.77 3.91
C LEU A 33 8.02 14.35 4.11
N ALA A 34 7.60 14.14 5.36
CA ALA A 34 6.21 13.85 5.69
C ALA A 34 5.27 15.04 5.46
N LEU A 35 5.74 16.28 5.69
CA LEU A 35 4.97 17.49 5.39
C LEU A 35 4.84 17.74 3.89
N ASP A 36 5.90 17.48 3.12
CA ASP A 36 5.89 17.57 1.66
C ASP A 36 4.93 16.53 1.06
N GLU A 37 4.87 15.32 1.64
CA GLU A 37 3.90 14.27 1.28
C GLU A 37 2.46 14.71 1.49
N ILE A 38 2.16 15.42 2.58
CA ILE A 38 0.83 16.03 2.79
C ILE A 38 0.58 17.10 1.72
N ALA A 39 1.55 17.98 1.48
CA ALA A 39 1.40 19.08 0.53
C ALA A 39 1.12 18.61 -0.90
N GLN A 40 1.72 17.49 -1.32
CA GLN A 40 1.45 16.86 -2.63
C GLN A 40 -0.02 16.46 -2.78
N GLY A 41 -0.69 16.07 -1.69
CA GLY A 41 -2.12 15.74 -1.70
C GLY A 41 -3.07 16.95 -1.55
N VAL A 42 -2.55 18.13 -1.22
CA VAL A 42 -3.30 19.39 -1.02
C VAL A 42 -3.35 20.26 -2.29
N GLY A 43 -2.48 20.03 -3.28
CA GLY A 43 -2.19 20.96 -4.39
C GLY A 43 -3.04 20.92 -5.68
N GLN A 44 -4.12 20.15 -5.77
CA GLN A 44 -5.12 20.28 -6.84
C GLN A 44 -6.37 20.97 -6.24
N ALA A 45 -7.18 21.70 -7.02
CA ALA A 45 -8.28 22.52 -6.49
C ALA A 45 -9.65 22.16 -7.11
N MET A 46 -10.72 21.99 -6.29
CA MET A 46 -12.14 22.41 -6.50
C MET A 46 -13.12 21.94 -5.36
N PRO A 47 -14.37 22.48 -5.26
CA PRO A 47 -14.96 23.02 -4.04
C PRO A 47 -15.31 21.99 -2.95
N ALA A 48 -15.29 22.50 -1.72
CA ALA A 48 -15.47 21.82 -0.45
C ALA A 48 -16.66 20.84 -0.38
N ALA A 49 -16.39 19.67 0.20
CA ALA A 49 -17.37 18.90 0.97
C ALA A 49 -16.64 18.12 2.07
N ASP A 50 -17.03 18.40 3.31
CA ASP A 50 -16.68 17.76 4.58
C ASP A 50 -15.21 17.44 4.84
N SER A 51 -14.62 18.16 5.79
CA SER A 51 -13.38 17.70 6.43
C SER A 51 -13.67 16.32 7.04
N GLN A 52 -13.20 15.25 6.41
CA GLN A 52 -13.21 13.88 6.95
C GLN A 52 -12.29 13.74 8.19
N TRP A 53 -11.97 14.85 8.85
CA TRP A 53 -11.24 14.96 10.10
C TRP A 53 -12.08 14.36 11.22
N ASP A 54 -11.95 13.05 11.41
CA ASP A 54 -12.69 12.27 12.38
C ASP A 54 -11.84 12.06 13.64
N ALA A 55 -11.80 13.09 14.48
CA ALA A 55 -11.08 13.04 15.76
C ALA A 55 -11.68 12.02 16.75
N ALA A 56 -12.92 11.56 16.54
CA ALA A 56 -13.53 10.52 17.35
C ALA A 56 -13.00 9.13 17.00
N ARG A 57 -12.61 8.91 15.74
CA ARG A 57 -12.02 7.65 15.27
C ARG A 57 -10.49 7.62 15.37
N TRP A 58 -9.82 8.71 15.01
CA TRP A 58 -8.35 8.79 14.99
C TRP A 58 -7.87 9.85 15.98
N CYS A 59 -7.21 9.38 17.03
CA CYS A 59 -6.84 10.20 18.19
C CYS A 59 -5.72 11.22 17.93
N ALA A 60 -4.89 11.03 16.89
CA ALA A 60 -3.70 11.85 16.65
C ALA A 60 -3.74 12.58 15.28
N PRO A 61 -3.28 13.85 15.20
CA PRO A 61 -3.21 14.60 13.93
C PRO A 61 -2.43 13.87 12.83
N MET A 62 -1.35 13.17 13.19
CA MET A 62 -0.55 12.38 12.24
C MET A 62 -1.33 11.22 11.64
N THR A 63 -2.15 10.51 12.43
CA THR A 63 -2.99 9.44 11.90
C THR A 63 -4.01 9.99 10.91
N GLN A 64 -4.63 11.13 11.25
CA GLN A 64 -5.63 11.76 10.40
C GLN A 64 -5.02 12.20 9.06
N ALA A 65 -3.83 12.81 9.09
CA ALA A 65 -3.09 13.17 7.89
C ALA A 65 -2.77 11.94 7.02
N ALA A 66 -2.26 10.85 7.62
CA ALA A 66 -1.93 9.63 6.88
C ALA A 66 -3.14 8.99 6.20
N VAL A 67 -4.30 8.96 6.87
CA VAL A 67 -5.54 8.44 6.28
C VAL A 67 -6.05 9.34 5.16
N LEU A 68 -5.97 10.67 5.32
CA LEU A 68 -6.38 11.59 4.26
C LEU A 68 -5.50 11.46 3.01
N VAL A 69 -4.17 11.39 3.19
CA VAL A 69 -3.21 11.14 2.10
C VAL A 69 -3.52 9.84 1.37
N ARG A 70 -3.75 8.76 2.13
CA ARG A 70 -4.15 7.46 1.58
C ARG A 70 -5.44 7.54 0.76
N ARG A 71 -6.50 8.14 1.32
CA ARG A 71 -7.81 8.26 0.63
C ARG A 71 -7.77 9.18 -0.58
N ALA A 72 -6.84 10.13 -0.59
CA ALA A 72 -6.55 10.96 -1.74
C ALA A 72 -5.89 10.16 -2.89
N GLY A 73 -5.38 8.95 -2.61
CA GLY A 73 -4.72 8.06 -3.56
C GLY A 73 -3.21 8.14 -3.55
N PHE A 74 -2.62 8.89 -2.60
CA PHE A 74 -1.18 9.03 -2.43
C PHE A 74 -0.66 8.01 -1.42
N TYR A 75 0.58 7.56 -1.60
CA TYR A 75 1.20 6.60 -0.70
C TYR A 75 1.71 7.33 0.56
N PRO A 76 1.15 7.11 1.78
CA PRO A 76 1.58 7.78 3.01
C PRO A 76 2.90 7.20 3.57
N TYR A 77 3.92 7.07 2.73
CA TYR A 77 5.18 6.42 3.05
C TYR A 77 5.89 7.13 4.21
N TYR A 78 6.18 8.42 4.08
CA TYR A 78 6.93 9.18 5.09
C TYR A 78 6.12 9.40 6.36
N LEU A 79 4.81 9.62 6.24
CA LEU A 79 3.92 9.73 7.39
C LEU A 79 3.94 8.46 8.24
N ALA A 80 3.90 7.27 7.63
CA ALA A 80 4.00 6.01 8.35
C ALA A 80 5.33 5.89 9.12
N ARG A 81 6.45 6.39 8.55
CA ARG A 81 7.77 6.39 9.22
C ARG A 81 7.82 7.32 10.43
N VAL A 82 7.25 8.53 10.31
CA VAL A 82 7.13 9.47 11.44
C VAL A 82 6.25 8.89 12.56
N MET A 83 5.13 8.28 12.20
CA MET A 83 4.25 7.59 13.17
C MET A 83 4.98 6.42 13.83
N GLY A 84 5.76 5.65 13.08
CA GLY A 84 6.58 4.56 13.59
C GLY A 84 7.63 5.05 14.59
N CYS A 85 8.27 6.19 14.35
CA CYS A 85 9.20 6.83 15.28
C CYS A 85 8.55 7.10 16.65
N TYR A 86 7.35 7.70 16.64
CA TYR A 86 6.62 8.01 17.87
C TYR A 86 6.27 6.77 18.68
N ILE A 87 5.73 5.74 18.01
CA ILE A 87 5.32 4.50 18.68
C ILE A 87 6.54 3.76 19.21
N ALA A 88 7.60 3.63 18.40
CA ALA A 88 8.82 2.92 18.80
C ALA A 88 9.60 3.61 19.92
N ALA A 89 9.48 4.93 20.07
CA ALA A 89 10.06 5.69 21.19
C ALA A 89 9.30 5.47 22.51
N LYS A 90 8.04 5.03 22.46
CA LYS A 90 7.18 4.85 23.63
C LYS A 90 6.96 3.39 24.02
N ALA A 91 6.92 2.49 23.03
CA ALA A 91 6.64 1.09 23.24
C ALA A 91 7.89 0.32 23.71
N ASP A 92 7.66 -0.69 24.55
CA ASP A 92 8.71 -1.64 24.93
C ASP A 92 9.16 -2.46 23.70
N LYS A 93 10.46 -2.72 23.57
CA LYS A 93 11.03 -3.46 22.42
C LYS A 93 10.47 -4.87 22.21
N GLY A 94 9.85 -5.46 23.23
CA GLY A 94 9.20 -6.78 23.15
C GLY A 94 7.69 -6.72 22.95
N ALA A 95 7.12 -5.53 22.78
CA ALA A 95 5.68 -5.35 22.62
C ALA A 95 5.21 -5.92 21.28
N ASP A 96 4.01 -6.52 21.30
CA ASP A 96 3.34 -6.93 20.07
C ASP A 96 2.81 -5.70 19.32
N LEU A 97 3.58 -5.25 18.34
CA LEU A 97 3.24 -4.08 17.53
C LEU A 97 1.94 -4.25 16.74
N THR A 98 1.47 -5.48 16.51
CA THR A 98 0.17 -5.73 15.86
C THR A 98 -1.01 -5.32 16.75
N LEU A 99 -0.80 -5.21 18.07
CA LEU A 99 -1.76 -4.70 19.03
C LEU A 99 -1.50 -3.23 19.37
N VAL A 100 -0.24 -2.85 19.58
CA VAL A 100 0.13 -1.49 20.01
C VAL A 100 -0.21 -0.46 18.94
N VAL A 101 0.11 -0.72 17.66
CA VAL A 101 -0.10 0.27 16.60
C VAL A 101 -1.59 0.63 16.44
N PRO A 102 -2.54 -0.33 16.34
CA PRO A 102 -3.96 -0.01 16.34
C PRO A 102 -4.44 0.75 17.59
N GLN A 103 -3.93 0.41 18.77
CA GLN A 103 -4.30 1.07 20.02
C GLN A 103 -3.85 2.54 20.06
N GLU A 104 -2.60 2.81 19.66
CA GLU A 104 -2.02 4.16 19.67
C GLU A 104 -2.56 5.06 18.55
N THR A 105 -2.97 4.48 17.43
CA THR A 105 -3.37 5.25 16.23
C THR A 105 -4.88 5.33 16.04
N GLY A 106 -5.64 4.35 16.54
CA GLY A 106 -7.06 4.17 16.21
C GLY A 106 -7.31 3.55 14.83
N LEU A 107 -6.27 3.19 14.08
CA LEU A 107 -6.39 2.48 12.81
C LEU A 107 -6.93 1.07 13.04
N ARG A 108 -7.81 0.60 12.16
CA ARG A 108 -8.40 -0.75 12.25
C ARG A 108 -8.51 -1.46 10.92
N TYR A 109 -9.03 -0.74 9.93
CA TYR A 109 -9.30 -1.28 8.59
C TYR A 109 -8.33 -0.76 7.54
N GLU A 110 -7.33 0.01 7.97
CA GLU A 110 -6.25 0.59 7.19
C GLU A 110 -5.00 -0.30 7.35
N VAL A 111 -5.16 -1.60 7.11
CA VAL A 111 -4.20 -2.66 7.50
C VAL A 111 -2.81 -2.48 6.88
N GLU A 112 -2.74 -1.96 5.67
CA GLU A 112 -1.50 -1.65 4.97
C GLU A 112 -0.78 -0.49 5.68
N LEU A 113 -1.50 0.55 6.11
CA LEU A 113 -0.91 1.66 6.84
C LEU A 113 -0.42 1.21 8.22
N ILE A 114 -1.19 0.36 8.91
CA ILE A 114 -0.76 -0.28 10.17
C ILE A 114 0.55 -1.03 9.92
N ARG A 115 0.63 -1.83 8.84
CA ARG A 115 1.84 -2.60 8.54
C ARG A 115 3.06 -1.73 8.24
N GLU A 116 2.89 -0.66 7.47
CA GLU A 116 3.97 0.30 7.18
C GLU A 116 4.51 0.97 8.46
N ILE A 117 3.64 1.28 9.42
CA ILE A 117 4.03 1.83 10.73
C ILE A 117 4.79 0.78 11.54
N ILE A 118 4.32 -0.48 11.56
CA ILE A 118 5.00 -1.59 12.24
C ILE A 118 6.40 -1.81 11.67
N GLU A 119 6.54 -1.76 10.34
CA GLU A 119 7.83 -1.89 9.66
C GLU A 119 8.79 -0.76 10.09
N ALA A 120 8.30 0.49 10.11
CA ALA A 120 9.10 1.62 10.59
C ALA A 120 9.54 1.47 12.06
N CYS A 121 8.66 1.00 12.95
CA CYS A 121 9.03 0.70 14.33
C CYS A 121 10.13 -0.36 14.41
N THR A 122 9.98 -1.45 13.65
CA THR A 122 10.91 -2.58 13.63
C THR A 122 12.28 -2.16 13.10
N ASN A 123 12.31 -1.37 12.02
CA ASN A 123 13.54 -0.83 11.46
C ASN A 123 14.28 0.06 12.46
N LEU A 124 13.56 0.95 13.17
CA LEU A 124 14.17 1.79 14.19
C LEU A 124 14.80 0.96 15.32
N TRP A 125 14.09 -0.05 15.82
CA TRP A 125 14.60 -0.91 16.89
C TRP A 125 15.81 -1.76 16.46
N ALA A 126 15.84 -2.17 15.18
CA ALA A 126 16.95 -2.88 14.59
C ALA A 126 18.14 -1.99 14.19
N GLY A 127 17.99 -0.66 14.25
CA GLY A 127 18.98 0.28 13.72
C GLY A 127 19.10 0.25 12.19
N ALA A 128 18.08 -0.26 11.50
CA ALA A 128 17.99 -0.28 10.05
C ALA A 128 17.52 1.10 9.53
N PRO A 129 17.82 1.45 8.26
CA PRO A 129 17.32 2.67 7.65
C PRO A 129 15.78 2.75 7.73
N LEU A 130 15.27 3.88 8.20
CA LEU A 130 13.83 4.17 8.20
C LEU A 130 13.29 4.48 6.80
N VAL A 131 14.13 5.11 5.99
CA VAL A 131 13.79 5.67 4.69
C VAL A 131 14.75 5.09 3.66
N ARG A 132 14.19 4.61 2.54
CA ARG A 132 14.96 4.16 1.37
C ARG A 132 15.50 5.37 0.60
N ASP A 133 16.36 5.13 -0.40
CA ASP A 133 16.81 6.19 -1.29
C ASP A 133 15.62 6.97 -1.89
N ALA A 134 15.77 8.29 -2.05
CA ALA A 134 14.67 9.16 -2.46
C ALA A 134 14.10 8.78 -3.85
N LYS A 135 14.94 8.30 -4.77
CA LYS A 135 14.50 7.85 -6.10
C LYS A 135 13.76 6.51 -6.02
N GLU A 136 14.22 5.60 -5.16
CA GLU A 136 13.50 4.35 -4.88
C GLU A 136 12.10 4.63 -4.32
N VAL A 137 12.02 5.52 -3.32
CA VAL A 137 10.73 5.91 -2.73
C VAL A 137 9.83 6.55 -3.78
N ALA A 138 10.35 7.46 -4.62
CA ALA A 138 9.57 8.07 -5.69
C ALA A 138 9.02 7.04 -6.69
N LEU A 139 9.81 6.03 -7.05
CA LEU A 139 9.38 4.95 -7.96
C LEU A 139 8.29 4.08 -7.32
N MET A 140 8.44 3.73 -6.04
CA MET A 140 7.42 2.98 -5.28
C MET A 140 6.12 3.78 -5.15
N LYS A 141 6.21 5.09 -4.86
CA LYS A 141 5.06 5.99 -4.80
C LYS A 141 4.32 6.07 -6.14
N ALA A 142 5.04 6.24 -7.24
CA ALA A 142 4.45 6.27 -8.58
C ALA A 142 3.67 4.98 -8.90
N ALA A 143 4.20 3.82 -8.53
CA ALA A 143 3.52 2.54 -8.72
C ALA A 143 2.29 2.39 -7.83
N TYR A 144 2.37 2.81 -6.57
CA TYR A 144 1.22 2.85 -5.67
C TYR A 144 0.10 3.72 -6.24
N GLU A 145 0.42 4.96 -6.59
CA GLU A 145 -0.54 5.97 -7.03
C GLU A 145 -1.24 5.55 -8.33
N LYS A 146 -0.49 5.02 -9.31
CA LYS A 146 -1.09 4.47 -10.53
C LYS A 146 -1.97 3.26 -10.27
N GLY A 147 -1.52 2.31 -9.43
CA GLY A 147 -2.29 1.12 -9.08
C GLY A 147 -3.61 1.47 -8.41
N TYR A 148 -3.54 2.37 -7.43
CA TYR A 148 -4.70 2.92 -6.73
C TYR A 148 -5.68 3.57 -7.71
N TYR A 149 -5.17 4.49 -8.55
CA TYR A 149 -5.99 5.21 -9.51
C TYR A 149 -6.66 4.27 -10.51
N TYR A 150 -5.92 3.29 -11.05
CA TYR A 150 -6.48 2.34 -12.02
C TYR A 150 -7.55 1.46 -11.44
N GLU A 151 -7.37 0.93 -10.23
CA GLU A 151 -8.43 0.13 -9.59
C GLU A 151 -9.67 0.98 -9.32
N LYS A 152 -9.47 2.23 -8.86
CA LYS A 152 -10.57 3.16 -8.62
C LYS A 152 -11.35 3.52 -9.89
N ALA A 153 -10.64 3.78 -10.98
CA ALA A 153 -11.22 4.28 -12.23
C ALA A 153 -11.78 3.16 -13.11
N TYR A 154 -11.05 2.06 -13.23
CA TYR A 154 -11.30 1.03 -14.24
C TYR A 154 -11.77 -0.30 -13.64
N ARG A 155 -11.43 -0.58 -12.38
CA ARG A 155 -11.63 -1.88 -11.72
C ARG A 155 -10.87 -2.99 -12.44
N GLY A 156 -10.98 -4.21 -11.93
CA GLY A 156 -10.28 -5.36 -12.50
C GLY A 156 -8.86 -5.44 -11.94
N CYS A 157 -8.78 -5.59 -10.61
CA CYS A 157 -7.56 -5.46 -9.81
C CYS A 157 -6.29 -6.09 -10.41
N ALA A 158 -6.35 -7.30 -10.98
CA ALA A 158 -5.17 -7.91 -11.62
C ALA A 158 -4.71 -7.16 -12.89
N GLN A 159 -5.65 -6.69 -13.72
CA GLN A 159 -5.34 -5.86 -14.88
C GLN A 159 -4.79 -4.49 -14.46
N CYS A 160 -5.39 -3.89 -13.43
CA CYS A 160 -4.93 -2.60 -12.89
C CYS A 160 -3.50 -2.70 -12.36
N THR A 161 -3.16 -3.77 -11.64
CA THR A 161 -1.78 -4.02 -11.18
C THR A 161 -0.81 -4.13 -12.34
N LEU A 162 -1.12 -4.95 -13.36
CA LEU A 162 -0.26 -5.10 -14.53
C LEU A 162 -0.09 -3.78 -15.30
N ALA A 163 -1.17 -3.05 -15.53
CA ALA A 163 -1.12 -1.78 -16.24
C ALA A 163 -0.33 -0.72 -15.48
N ALA A 164 -0.55 -0.59 -14.16
CA ALA A 164 0.17 0.37 -13.35
C ALA A 164 1.67 0.09 -13.32
N LEU A 165 2.06 -1.17 -13.10
CA LEU A 165 3.46 -1.56 -13.11
C LEU A 165 4.09 -1.37 -14.49
N ALA A 166 3.37 -1.71 -15.56
CA ALA A 166 3.88 -1.53 -16.91
C ALA A 166 4.09 -0.06 -17.28
N ASP A 167 3.22 0.82 -16.80
CA ASP A 167 3.34 2.26 -16.98
C ASP A 167 4.51 2.88 -16.21
N VAL A 168 4.89 2.31 -15.07
CA VAL A 168 6.02 2.80 -14.25
C VAL A 168 7.34 2.20 -14.69
N LEU A 169 7.36 0.91 -15.02
CA LEU A 169 8.59 0.13 -15.19
C LEU A 169 8.80 -0.42 -16.60
N GLY A 170 7.84 -0.25 -17.52
CA GLY A 170 7.89 -0.84 -18.86
C GLY A 170 7.44 -2.30 -18.89
N ASN A 171 8.03 -3.15 -19.73
CA ASN A 171 7.67 -4.58 -19.84
C ASN A 171 6.17 -4.86 -20.05
N ARG A 172 5.51 -3.97 -20.82
CA ARG A 172 4.11 -4.10 -21.19
C ARG A 172 3.87 -5.40 -21.98
N ASN A 173 2.90 -6.19 -21.54
CA ASN A 173 2.47 -7.42 -22.21
C ASN A 173 0.94 -7.44 -22.38
N ASP A 174 0.48 -7.15 -23.59
CA ASP A 174 -0.95 -7.00 -23.91
C ASP A 174 -1.73 -8.32 -23.82
N HIS A 175 -1.08 -9.44 -24.16
CA HIS A 175 -1.71 -10.76 -24.04
C HIS A 175 -1.92 -11.13 -22.58
N LEU A 176 -0.92 -10.86 -21.74
CA LEU A 176 -1.00 -11.06 -20.29
C LEU A 176 -2.08 -10.16 -19.67
N PHE A 177 -2.10 -8.87 -20.05
CA PHE A 177 -3.11 -7.91 -19.61
C PHE A 177 -4.53 -8.39 -19.95
N ARG A 178 -4.76 -8.88 -21.18
CA ARG A 178 -6.08 -9.41 -21.58
C ARG A 178 -6.49 -10.63 -20.76
N GLN A 179 -5.55 -11.54 -20.48
CA GLN A 179 -5.81 -12.77 -19.72
C GLN A 179 -6.08 -12.49 -18.25
N ALA A 180 -5.45 -11.46 -17.67
CA ALA A 180 -5.57 -11.16 -16.25
C ALA A 180 -6.98 -10.73 -15.80
N ASN A 181 -7.90 -10.38 -16.71
CA ASN A 181 -9.27 -10.02 -16.34
C ASN A 181 -9.99 -11.11 -15.54
N ILE A 182 -9.77 -12.39 -15.90
CA ILE A 182 -10.38 -13.54 -15.19
C ILE A 182 -9.75 -13.83 -13.82
N LEU A 183 -8.83 -12.99 -13.37
CA LEU A 183 -8.20 -13.06 -12.04
C LEU A 183 -8.79 -12.02 -11.08
N ALA A 184 -9.66 -11.13 -11.57
CA ALA A 184 -10.26 -10.06 -10.77
C ALA A 184 -11.24 -10.57 -9.70
N ALA A 185 -11.47 -9.78 -8.65
CA ALA A 185 -12.49 -10.08 -7.65
C ALA A 185 -12.34 -11.48 -7.01
N GLY A 186 -11.09 -11.90 -6.74
CA GLY A 186 -10.79 -13.24 -6.26
C GLY A 186 -11.04 -14.30 -7.34
N MET A 187 -10.60 -13.99 -8.56
CA MET A 187 -10.64 -14.75 -9.81
C MET A 187 -11.93 -14.67 -10.64
N GLY A 188 -12.93 -15.51 -10.42
CA GLY A 188 -14.14 -15.46 -11.26
C GLY A 188 -15.21 -14.50 -10.75
N SER A 189 -14.88 -13.52 -9.91
CA SER A 189 -15.81 -12.85 -8.98
C SER A 189 -16.38 -13.75 -7.86
N PHE A 190 -15.74 -14.90 -7.61
CA PHE A 190 -16.13 -15.82 -6.53
C PHE A 190 -15.55 -15.42 -5.16
N GLY A 191 -14.47 -14.64 -5.15
CA GLY A 191 -13.86 -14.09 -3.94
C GLY A 191 -13.06 -15.08 -3.08
N ASP A 192 -13.18 -16.38 -3.32
CA ASP A 192 -12.40 -17.44 -2.66
C ASP A 192 -11.04 -17.72 -3.33
N GLY A 193 -10.74 -17.05 -4.44
CA GLY A 193 -9.44 -17.05 -5.09
C GLY A 193 -8.48 -15.96 -4.61
N ALA A 194 -7.30 -15.94 -5.22
CA ALA A 194 -6.26 -14.95 -4.95
C ALA A 194 -6.71 -13.51 -5.26
N CYS A 195 -6.30 -12.56 -4.43
CA CYS A 195 -6.48 -11.13 -4.69
C CYS A 195 -5.81 -10.74 -6.01
N GLY A 196 -6.47 -9.87 -6.80
CA GLY A 196 -5.92 -9.41 -8.06
C GLY A 196 -4.63 -8.60 -7.92
N GLY A 197 -4.45 -7.86 -6.83
CA GLY A 197 -3.17 -7.20 -6.51
C GLY A 197 -2.02 -8.19 -6.38
N TYR A 198 -2.28 -9.33 -5.73
CA TYR A 198 -1.31 -10.42 -5.57
C TYR A 198 -1.06 -11.15 -6.90
N SER A 199 -2.11 -11.64 -7.55
CA SER A 199 -1.96 -12.43 -8.78
C SER A 199 -1.40 -11.58 -9.93
N GLY A 200 -1.84 -10.33 -10.07
CA GLY A 200 -1.29 -9.38 -11.05
C GLY A 200 0.16 -9.06 -10.78
N GLY A 201 0.54 -8.88 -9.51
CA GLY A 201 1.93 -8.65 -9.10
C GLY A 201 2.83 -9.84 -9.43
N LEU A 202 2.40 -11.07 -9.14
CA LEU A 202 3.14 -12.28 -9.51
C LEU A 202 3.31 -12.43 -11.02
N LEU A 203 2.25 -12.15 -11.79
CA LEU A 203 2.32 -12.18 -13.25
C LEU A 203 3.31 -11.14 -13.78
N TYR A 204 3.37 -9.95 -13.19
CA TYR A 204 4.35 -8.93 -13.57
C TYR A 204 5.79 -9.33 -13.22
N LEU A 205 6.01 -9.85 -12.00
CA LEU A 205 7.32 -10.38 -11.58
C LEU A 205 7.80 -11.50 -12.51
N GLY A 206 6.88 -12.32 -13.02
CA GLY A 206 7.15 -13.36 -14.01
C GLY A 206 7.74 -12.86 -15.33
N ASN A 207 7.64 -11.56 -15.65
CA ASN A 207 8.34 -10.98 -16.80
C ASN A 207 9.86 -10.91 -16.61
N TYR A 208 10.34 -10.94 -15.35
CA TYR A 208 11.76 -10.80 -15.02
C TYR A 208 12.44 -12.14 -14.73
N ALA A 209 11.67 -13.14 -14.31
CA ALA A 209 12.16 -14.48 -14.08
C ALA A 209 11.07 -15.52 -14.31
N GLY A 210 11.42 -16.62 -14.97
CA GLY A 210 10.51 -17.73 -15.24
C GLY A 210 10.98 -18.57 -16.41
N ARG A 211 10.55 -19.83 -16.45
CA ARG A 211 10.95 -20.74 -17.53
C ARG A 211 10.42 -20.27 -18.87
N ARG A 212 11.31 -20.16 -19.86
CA ARG A 212 10.96 -19.89 -21.24
C ARG A 212 10.50 -21.17 -21.92
N ILE A 213 9.56 -21.05 -22.86
CA ILE A 213 8.97 -22.23 -23.52
C ILE A 213 10.00 -22.97 -24.37
N GLU A 214 10.91 -22.23 -24.99
CA GLU A 214 12.05 -22.72 -25.76
C GLU A 214 13.12 -23.43 -24.92
N HIS A 215 13.11 -23.25 -23.60
CA HIS A 215 14.09 -23.79 -22.65
C HIS A 215 13.41 -24.48 -21.45
N PHE A 216 12.25 -25.09 -21.66
CA PHE A 216 11.37 -25.57 -20.59
C PHE A 216 12.01 -26.62 -19.65
N ASP A 217 12.98 -27.38 -20.15
CA ASP A 217 13.78 -28.38 -19.43
C ASP A 217 15.17 -27.86 -18.97
N GLY A 218 15.59 -26.67 -19.43
CA GLY A 218 16.90 -26.08 -19.13
C GLY A 218 16.87 -24.89 -18.16
N ASP A 219 15.73 -24.25 -17.96
CA ASP A 219 15.58 -23.01 -17.18
C ASP A 219 15.37 -23.24 -15.67
N ALA A 220 16.19 -24.09 -15.05
CA ALA A 220 16.06 -24.39 -13.61
C ALA A 220 16.34 -23.15 -12.73
N GLU A 221 17.31 -22.32 -13.10
CA GLU A 221 17.68 -21.10 -12.37
C GLU A 221 16.58 -20.03 -12.47
N GLU A 222 16.04 -19.81 -13.68
CA GLU A 222 14.89 -18.92 -13.92
C GLU A 222 13.66 -19.35 -13.12
N LYS A 223 13.38 -20.67 -13.08
CA LYS A 223 12.32 -21.22 -12.24
C LYS A 223 12.58 -20.88 -10.76
N ALA A 224 13.77 -21.13 -10.25
CA ALA A 224 14.12 -20.86 -8.86
C ALA A 224 13.99 -19.37 -8.52
N MET A 225 14.47 -18.49 -9.40
CA MET A 225 14.34 -17.04 -9.23
C MET A 225 12.87 -16.59 -9.22
N SER A 226 12.04 -17.10 -10.13
CA SER A 226 10.61 -16.77 -10.15
C SER A 226 9.89 -17.17 -8.86
N MET A 227 10.25 -18.32 -8.26
CA MET A 227 9.71 -18.76 -6.98
C MET A 227 10.18 -17.88 -5.81
N LYS A 228 11.44 -17.41 -5.85
CA LYS A 228 11.97 -16.46 -4.86
C LYS A 228 11.24 -15.12 -4.92
N LEU A 229 11.02 -14.57 -6.12
CA LEU A 229 10.23 -13.34 -6.29
C LEU A 229 8.79 -13.52 -5.77
N ALA A 230 8.18 -14.68 -6.04
CA ALA A 230 6.85 -15.00 -5.55
C ALA A 230 6.80 -15.10 -4.02
N GLU A 231 7.81 -15.71 -3.39
CA GLU A 231 7.94 -15.81 -1.94
C GLU A 231 8.03 -14.43 -1.27
N MET A 232 8.80 -13.50 -1.85
CA MET A 232 8.93 -12.15 -1.32
C MET A 232 7.57 -11.41 -1.33
N LEU A 233 6.83 -11.47 -2.43
CA LEU A 233 5.51 -10.84 -2.51
C LEU A 233 4.50 -11.56 -1.60
N HIS A 234 4.52 -12.89 -1.57
CA HIS A 234 3.66 -13.69 -0.69
C HIS A 234 3.85 -13.33 0.78
N THR A 235 5.11 -13.15 1.19
CA THR A 235 5.47 -12.75 2.55
C THR A 235 4.92 -11.37 2.91
N LYS A 236 5.01 -10.39 2.00
CA LYS A 236 4.40 -9.06 2.20
C LYS A 236 2.88 -9.14 2.40
N PHE A 237 2.18 -9.97 1.62
CA PHE A 237 0.73 -10.20 1.78
C PHE A 237 0.40 -10.91 3.11
N LEU A 238 1.10 -11.99 3.48
CA LEU A 238 0.85 -12.67 4.75
C LEU A 238 1.14 -11.78 5.96
N ASN A 239 2.21 -10.99 5.90
CA ASN A 239 2.55 -10.07 6.99
C ASN A 239 1.53 -8.93 7.16
N THR A 240 0.76 -8.61 6.12
CA THR A 240 -0.19 -7.49 6.13
C THR A 240 -1.62 -7.96 6.38
N TYR A 241 -2.05 -9.04 5.73
CA TYR A 241 -3.44 -9.54 5.74
C TYR A 241 -3.57 -10.97 6.30
N GLY A 242 -2.46 -11.65 6.60
CA GLY A 242 -2.48 -13.06 7.00
C GLY A 242 -2.95 -14.03 5.89
N THR A 243 -3.23 -13.54 4.68
CA THR A 243 -3.78 -14.31 3.57
C THR A 243 -3.54 -13.64 2.23
N ILE A 244 -3.62 -14.43 1.15
CA ILE A 244 -3.68 -13.95 -0.24
C ILE A 244 -5.10 -14.02 -0.82
N ILE A 245 -6.05 -14.59 -0.08
CA ILE A 245 -7.42 -14.86 -0.56
C ILE A 245 -8.26 -13.59 -0.44
N CYS A 246 -8.97 -13.24 -1.52
CA CYS A 246 -9.71 -11.98 -1.63
C CYS A 246 -10.74 -11.81 -0.52
N HIS A 247 -11.54 -12.83 -0.22
CA HIS A 247 -12.49 -12.83 0.89
C HIS A 247 -11.83 -12.75 2.27
N GLY A 248 -10.61 -13.25 2.42
CA GLY A 248 -9.83 -13.06 3.63
C GLY A 248 -9.49 -11.58 3.83
N ILE A 249 -8.89 -10.98 2.80
CA ILE A 249 -8.55 -9.55 2.78
C ILE A 249 -9.80 -8.66 2.97
N HIS A 250 -10.95 -9.04 2.40
CA HIS A 250 -12.20 -8.31 2.62
C HIS A 250 -12.59 -8.24 4.10
N LYS A 251 -12.40 -9.33 4.86
CA LYS A 251 -12.69 -9.33 6.30
C LYS A 251 -11.79 -8.33 7.05
N ASP A 252 -10.54 -8.21 6.63
CA ASP A 252 -9.59 -7.31 7.28
C ASP A 252 -9.85 -5.84 6.95
N ILE A 253 -10.30 -5.51 5.72
CA ILE A 253 -10.47 -4.11 5.29
C ILE A 253 -11.91 -3.59 5.36
N PHE A 254 -12.91 -4.49 5.41
CA PHE A 254 -14.33 -4.16 5.51
C PHE A 254 -15.03 -4.74 6.75
N GLY A 255 -14.42 -5.71 7.44
CA GLY A 255 -15.06 -6.45 8.53
C GLY A 255 -15.92 -7.64 8.08
N ARG A 256 -16.12 -7.83 6.77
CA ARG A 256 -16.76 -9.03 6.20
C ARG A 256 -16.35 -9.27 4.76
N ALA A 257 -16.57 -10.50 4.28
CA ALA A 257 -16.46 -10.83 2.86
C ALA A 257 -17.72 -10.44 2.08
N PHE A 258 -17.59 -10.29 0.75
CA PHE A 258 -18.67 -9.93 -0.17
C PHE A 258 -18.61 -10.83 -1.41
N PHE A 259 -19.71 -11.50 -1.75
CA PHE A 259 -19.88 -12.31 -2.94
C PHE A 259 -20.41 -11.46 -4.10
N LEU A 260 -19.50 -11.06 -4.99
CA LEU A 260 -19.75 -9.99 -5.97
C LEU A 260 -20.66 -10.39 -7.15
N LEU A 261 -21.01 -11.68 -7.27
CA LEU A 261 -22.03 -12.15 -8.20
C LEU A 261 -23.46 -11.91 -7.69
N ASP A 262 -23.65 -11.71 -6.38
CA ASP A 262 -24.91 -11.23 -5.81
C ASP A 262 -25.02 -9.70 -6.02
N PRO A 263 -26.07 -9.20 -6.70
CA PRO A 263 -26.25 -7.77 -6.94
C PRO A 263 -26.35 -6.92 -5.67
N GLU A 264 -26.99 -7.41 -4.61
CA GLU A 264 -27.13 -6.68 -3.35
C GLU A 264 -25.80 -6.65 -2.60
N ASP A 265 -25.06 -7.76 -2.62
CA ASP A 265 -23.75 -7.81 -1.98
C ASP A 265 -22.73 -6.95 -2.72
N LYS A 266 -22.79 -6.91 -4.06
CA LYS A 266 -22.00 -5.98 -4.88
C LYS A 266 -22.34 -4.52 -4.57
N LYS A 267 -23.61 -4.18 -4.38
CA LYS A 267 -24.02 -2.82 -3.98
C LYS A 267 -23.50 -2.47 -2.58
N ALA A 268 -23.58 -3.41 -1.64
CA ALA A 268 -23.04 -3.23 -0.29
C ALA A 268 -21.52 -3.07 -0.28
N PHE A 269 -20.81 -3.81 -1.14
CA PHE A 269 -19.37 -3.69 -1.33
C PHE A 269 -18.96 -2.29 -1.81
N GLU A 270 -19.65 -1.75 -2.82
CA GLU A 270 -19.39 -0.38 -3.30
C GLU A 270 -19.74 0.67 -2.23
N ALA A 271 -20.84 0.47 -1.51
CA ALA A 271 -21.24 1.36 -0.41
C ALA A 271 -20.26 1.34 0.77
N ALA A 272 -19.55 0.22 0.98
CA ALA A 272 -18.50 0.07 1.98
C ALA A 272 -17.16 0.73 1.57
N GLY A 273 -17.13 1.44 0.44
CA GLY A 273 -15.97 2.22 0.01
C GLY A 273 -14.95 1.43 -0.82
N ALA A 274 -15.34 0.30 -1.41
CA ALA A 274 -14.45 -0.58 -2.20
C ALA A 274 -13.55 0.19 -3.17
N HIS A 275 -14.15 1.06 -4.00
CA HIS A 275 -13.44 1.87 -4.99
C HIS A 275 -13.56 3.38 -4.76
N LYS A 276 -14.65 3.85 -4.14
CA LYS A 276 -14.88 5.29 -3.95
C LYS A 276 -13.94 5.90 -2.92
N ASP A 277 -13.66 5.17 -1.85
CA ASP A 277 -12.83 5.64 -0.74
C ASP A 277 -11.39 5.22 -1.01
N ASP A 278 -10.96 4.10 -0.42
CA ASP A 278 -9.57 3.65 -0.44
C ASP A 278 -9.35 2.15 -0.29
N LYS A 279 -10.39 1.31 -0.29
CA LYS A 279 -10.27 -0.09 0.16
C LYS A 279 -9.53 -0.98 -0.83
N CYS A 280 -10.21 -1.51 -1.84
CA CYS A 280 -9.56 -2.36 -2.83
C CYS A 280 -8.50 -1.58 -3.63
N SER A 281 -8.71 -0.28 -3.82
CA SER A 281 -7.71 0.61 -4.44
C SER A 281 -6.39 0.67 -3.66
N ALA A 282 -6.39 0.75 -2.33
CA ALA A 282 -5.14 0.71 -1.57
C ALA A 282 -4.47 -0.66 -1.58
N VAL A 283 -5.25 -1.76 -1.59
CA VAL A 283 -4.69 -3.12 -1.73
C VAL A 283 -3.94 -3.25 -3.06
N VAL A 284 -4.52 -2.74 -4.16
CA VAL A 284 -3.85 -2.74 -5.48
C VAL A 284 -2.64 -1.81 -5.49
N GLY A 285 -2.78 -0.59 -4.96
CA GLY A 285 -1.67 0.37 -4.88
C GLY A 285 -0.48 -0.19 -4.09
N ILE A 286 -0.69 -0.73 -2.90
CA ILE A 286 0.40 -1.26 -2.09
C ILE A 286 1.06 -2.47 -2.74
N ALA A 287 0.30 -3.33 -3.41
CA ALA A 287 0.85 -4.47 -4.13
C ALA A 287 1.79 -4.02 -5.26
N CYS A 288 1.44 -2.94 -5.99
CA CYS A 288 2.33 -2.34 -6.98
C CYS A 288 3.61 -1.80 -6.34
N ALA A 289 3.51 -1.08 -5.22
CA ALA A 289 4.66 -0.58 -4.48
C ALA A 289 5.59 -1.72 -4.01
N TRP A 290 5.05 -2.81 -3.47
CA TRP A 290 5.84 -3.98 -3.07
C TRP A 290 6.51 -4.68 -4.25
N VAL A 291 5.87 -4.76 -5.41
CA VAL A 291 6.51 -5.32 -6.61
C VAL A 291 7.72 -4.47 -7.03
N VAL A 292 7.59 -3.15 -7.02
CA VAL A 292 8.74 -2.24 -7.28
C VAL A 292 9.84 -2.46 -6.24
N GLU A 293 9.48 -2.49 -4.96
CA GLU A 293 10.42 -2.73 -3.86
C GLU A 293 11.22 -4.03 -4.06
N ILE A 294 10.53 -5.12 -4.40
CA ILE A 294 11.14 -6.43 -4.67
C ILE A 294 12.10 -6.35 -5.85
N LEU A 295 11.72 -5.68 -6.94
CA LEU A 295 12.57 -5.55 -8.13
C LEU A 295 13.81 -4.68 -7.88
N LEU A 296 13.70 -3.69 -7.00
CA LEU A 296 14.84 -2.90 -6.51
C LEU A 296 15.76 -3.76 -5.63
N ASP A 297 15.21 -4.46 -4.63
CA ASP A 297 15.98 -5.32 -3.71
C ASP A 297 16.73 -6.46 -4.44
N THR A 298 16.18 -6.92 -5.56
CA THR A 298 16.77 -7.97 -6.39
C THR A 298 17.61 -7.44 -7.56
N ASN A 299 17.75 -6.12 -7.69
CA ASN A 299 18.49 -5.43 -8.75
C ASN A 299 17.98 -5.70 -10.19
N PHE A 300 16.74 -6.18 -10.36
CA PHE A 300 16.10 -6.27 -11.67
C PHE A 300 15.72 -4.89 -12.21
N VAL A 301 15.49 -3.93 -11.32
CA VAL A 301 15.23 -2.52 -11.63
C VAL A 301 16.19 -1.66 -10.82
N LYS A 302 16.57 -0.50 -11.37
CA LYS A 302 17.31 0.55 -10.66
C LYS A 302 16.52 1.84 -10.73
N ALA A 303 16.55 2.63 -9.67
CA ALA A 303 16.00 3.97 -9.66
C ALA A 303 17.01 4.95 -10.29
N GLU A 304 16.71 5.43 -11.51
CA GLU A 304 17.57 6.36 -12.26
C GLU A 304 17.25 7.84 -11.99
#